data_AF-A0A7W0YSD3-F1
#
_entry.id   AF-A0A7W0YSD3-F1
#
_cell.length_a   1.000
_cell.length_b   1.000
_cell.length_c   1.000
_cell.angle_alpha   90.00
_cell.angle_beta   90.00
_cell.angle_gamma   90.00
#
_symmetry.space_group_name_H-M   'P 1'
#
loop_
_entity.id
_entity.type
_entity.pdbx_description
1 polymer ?
#
loop_
_entity_poly.entity_id
_entity_poly.type
_entity_poly.pdbx_seq_one_letter_code
_entity_poly.pdbx_strand_id
1 'polypeptide(L)'
;MKTPSVPHKNPLENITLWIPQFPAVKDRGEKSLDGLEGSTKLIALQQLRAATLLDDLQSTPASFAKIAWLTHWTRVFEALNATRAALDAEVGLACGILARICMEQALQIQVILDPVVTTIGENSKASTRVQLSSAAKDRYWHEAVDRLNAYAAWCLYSDADYYRFLCDKNRLNDVWEEDSRRAILRDPTAKRMHELFYGPIEILSDAEVALDRKKHEKGIREGLTRITSWLESSAIADWRLRIKTCTEKARPRSITFFELFNETEQTIRKRLTGQRLGFAYQSYQRGSLLVHGTTIEHVLGFSQDTLLPRIGDAFSDTTIDAADVADWCSHILLGLGLLKGRVFQLLDVNP
;
A
#
# COMPACT_ATOMS: atom_id res chain seq x y z
N MET A 1 -16.99 38.93 16.86
CA MET A 1 -15.59 38.73 17.27
C MET A 1 -15.05 37.51 16.55
N LYS A 2 -14.10 37.67 15.61
CA LYS A 2 -13.38 36.54 15.01
C LYS A 2 -12.33 36.10 16.03
N THR A 3 -12.44 34.89 16.56
CA THR A 3 -11.39 34.27 17.36
C THR A 3 -10.11 34.26 16.53
N PRO A 4 -8.97 34.75 17.05
CA PRO A 4 -7.71 34.68 16.32
C PRO A 4 -7.40 33.20 16.08
N SER A 5 -7.32 32.81 14.81
CA SER A 5 -6.91 31.46 14.43
C SER A 5 -5.47 31.29 14.86
N VAL A 6 -5.24 30.51 15.92
CA VAL A 6 -3.90 30.04 16.27
C VAL A 6 -3.35 29.35 15.02
N PRO A 7 -2.19 29.78 14.48
CA PRO A 7 -1.60 29.10 13.34
C PRO A 7 -1.38 27.64 13.73
N HIS A 8 -2.11 26.72 13.09
CA HIS A 8 -1.93 25.30 13.30
C HIS A 8 -0.52 24.95 12.83
N LYS A 9 0.37 24.70 13.80
CA LYS A 9 1.76 24.30 13.56
C LYS A 9 1.78 23.04 12.70
N ASN A 10 2.63 23.00 11.67
CA ASN A 10 2.77 21.82 10.82
C ASN A 10 3.25 20.63 11.69
N PRO A 11 2.46 19.56 11.84
CA PRO A 11 2.83 18.46 12.72
C PRO A 11 4.05 17.65 12.23
N LEU A 12 4.46 17.86 10.96
CA LEU A 12 5.63 17.22 10.37
C LEU A 12 6.91 18.07 10.46
N GLU A 13 6.83 19.31 10.97
CA GLU A 13 7.95 20.29 10.97
C GLU A 13 9.21 19.75 11.66
N ASN A 14 9.04 18.93 12.70
CA ASN A 14 10.15 18.35 13.46
C ASN A 14 10.43 16.87 13.11
N ILE A 15 9.84 16.36 12.03
CA ILE A 15 9.99 14.97 11.62
C ILE A 15 10.97 14.92 10.45
N THR A 16 12.09 14.23 10.65
CA THR A 16 13.04 13.92 9.58
C THR A 16 12.66 12.59 8.94
N LEU A 17 12.52 12.57 7.62
CA LEU A 17 12.43 11.32 6.87
C LEU A 17 13.83 10.75 6.74
N TRP A 18 14.03 9.62 7.40
CA TRP A 18 15.24 8.83 7.24
C TRP A 18 15.16 8.05 5.92
N ILE A 19 16.15 8.24 5.06
CA ILE A 19 16.25 7.54 3.78
C ILE A 19 17.24 6.37 3.93
N PRO A 20 16.79 5.11 3.78
CA PRO A 20 17.67 3.95 3.89
C PRO A 20 18.74 3.96 2.79
N GLN A 21 19.94 3.53 3.15
CA GLN A 21 21.06 3.38 2.23
C GLN A 21 21.28 1.89 1.93
N PHE A 22 21.43 1.54 0.65
CA PHE A 22 21.58 0.15 0.19
C PHE A 22 22.92 -0.09 -0.54
N PRO A 23 24.08 0.18 0.09
CA PRO A 23 25.37 0.01 -0.58
C PRO A 23 25.60 -1.43 -1.07
N ALA A 24 25.18 -2.42 -0.28
CA ALA A 24 25.30 -3.83 -0.63
C ALA A 24 24.46 -4.27 -1.84
N VAL A 25 23.33 -3.61 -2.12
CA VAL A 25 22.50 -3.89 -3.30
C VAL A 25 23.13 -3.30 -4.55
N LYS A 26 23.86 -2.18 -4.44
CA LYS A 26 24.62 -1.59 -5.55
C LYS A 26 25.85 -2.40 -5.91
N ASP A 27 26.68 -2.68 -4.91
CA ASP A 27 27.96 -3.38 -5.11
C ASP A 27 27.75 -4.81 -5.62
N ARG A 28 26.63 -5.43 -5.25
CA ARG A 28 26.21 -6.74 -5.76
C ARG A 28 25.39 -6.62 -7.04
N GLY A 29 24.56 -5.60 -7.21
CA GLY A 29 23.50 -5.55 -8.21
C GLY A 29 23.97 -5.72 -9.66
N GLU A 30 25.08 -5.10 -10.06
CA GLU A 30 25.57 -5.27 -11.44
C GLU A 30 26.26 -6.63 -11.65
N LYS A 31 26.98 -7.14 -10.65
CA LYS A 31 27.67 -8.44 -10.70
C LYS A 31 26.76 -9.64 -10.37
N SER A 32 25.62 -9.41 -9.73
CA SER A 32 24.67 -10.44 -9.27
C SER A 32 23.53 -10.67 -10.24
N LEU A 33 23.39 -9.83 -11.27
CA LEU A 33 22.47 -10.10 -12.38
C LEU A 33 23.07 -11.09 -13.39
N ASP A 34 24.39 -11.21 -13.41
CA ASP A 34 25.12 -12.21 -14.19
C ASP A 34 24.81 -13.61 -13.64
N GLY A 35 24.31 -14.50 -14.50
CA GLY A 35 23.90 -15.85 -14.12
C GLY A 35 22.47 -15.99 -13.58
N LEU A 36 21.71 -14.89 -13.43
CA LEU A 36 20.28 -14.96 -13.20
C LEU A 36 19.52 -14.99 -14.53
N GLU A 37 18.45 -15.78 -14.57
CA GLU A 37 17.55 -15.91 -15.72
C GLU A 37 16.09 -15.76 -15.31
N GLY A 38 15.21 -15.60 -16.32
CA GLY A 38 13.76 -15.53 -16.13
C GLY A 38 13.28 -14.50 -15.11
N SER A 39 12.25 -14.86 -14.35
CA SER A 39 11.58 -13.98 -13.39
C SER A 39 12.49 -13.59 -12.21
N THR A 40 13.43 -14.46 -11.81
CA THR A 40 14.43 -14.13 -10.78
C THR A 40 15.29 -12.93 -11.20
N LYS A 41 15.72 -12.90 -12.47
CA LYS A 41 16.45 -11.74 -13.03
C LYS A 41 15.59 -10.49 -13.05
N LEU A 42 14.32 -10.59 -13.46
CA LEU A 42 13.41 -9.45 -13.52
C LEU A 42 13.18 -8.82 -12.14
N ILE A 43 12.95 -9.65 -11.12
CA ILE A 43 12.78 -9.19 -9.73
C ILE A 43 14.05 -8.52 -9.23
N ALA A 44 15.22 -9.14 -9.42
CA ALA A 44 16.50 -8.57 -9.02
C ALA A 44 16.76 -7.20 -9.71
N LEU A 45 16.41 -7.08 -11.00
CA LEU A 45 16.51 -5.83 -11.73
C LEU A 45 15.61 -4.73 -11.14
N GLN A 46 14.37 -5.06 -10.78
CA GLN A 46 13.48 -4.08 -10.14
C GLN A 46 13.95 -3.71 -8.72
N GLN A 47 14.52 -4.65 -7.96
CA GLN A 47 15.11 -4.36 -6.64
C GLN A 47 16.28 -3.37 -6.78
N LEU A 48 17.15 -3.58 -7.78
CA LEU A 48 18.24 -2.66 -8.08
C LEU A 48 17.70 -1.28 -8.44
N ARG A 49 16.72 -1.19 -9.34
CA ARG A 49 16.07 0.09 -9.70
C ARG A 49 15.45 0.79 -8.50
N ALA A 50 14.76 0.04 -7.63
CA ALA A 50 14.18 0.57 -6.40
C ALA A 50 15.28 1.13 -5.48
N ALA A 51 16.38 0.40 -5.27
CA ALA A 51 17.51 0.89 -4.49
C ALA A 51 18.11 2.17 -5.11
N THR A 52 18.35 2.18 -6.42
CA THR A 52 18.92 3.32 -7.15
C THR A 52 18.04 4.58 -7.06
N LEU A 53 16.72 4.45 -6.91
CA LEU A 53 15.85 5.60 -6.72
C LEU A 53 16.17 6.40 -5.44
N LEU A 54 16.88 5.84 -4.46
CA LEU A 54 17.22 6.52 -3.21
C LEU A 54 18.63 7.15 -3.20
N ASP A 55 19.43 6.95 -4.24
CA ASP A 55 20.88 7.19 -4.24
C ASP A 55 21.34 8.61 -3.94
N ASP A 56 20.58 9.58 -4.41
CA ASP A 56 20.82 11.02 -4.29
C ASP A 56 19.94 11.66 -3.20
N LEU A 57 19.09 10.87 -2.54
CA LEU A 57 18.18 11.36 -1.52
C LEU A 57 18.88 11.36 -0.17
N GLN A 58 18.99 12.56 0.40
CA GLN A 58 19.43 12.72 1.78
C GLN A 58 18.23 12.71 2.72
N SER A 59 18.50 12.45 4.01
CA SER A 59 17.48 12.63 5.03
C SER A 59 17.00 14.09 5.02
N THR A 60 15.69 14.28 4.95
CA THR A 60 15.06 15.57 4.65
C THR A 60 13.86 15.79 5.56
N PRO A 61 13.43 17.03 5.83
CA PRO A 61 12.17 17.29 6.54
C PRO A 61 10.99 16.59 5.87
N ALA A 62 10.09 16.05 6.69
CA ALA A 62 8.92 15.33 6.23
C ALA A 62 7.89 16.28 5.61
N SER A 63 7.31 15.83 4.50
CA SER A 63 6.08 16.38 3.95
C SER A 63 5.14 15.22 3.61
N PHE A 64 3.84 15.49 3.49
CA PHE A 64 2.86 14.47 3.14
C PHE A 64 3.17 13.81 1.79
N ALA A 65 3.57 14.60 0.79
CA ALA A 65 4.00 14.08 -0.50
C ALA A 65 5.24 13.17 -0.40
N LYS A 66 6.26 13.56 0.39
CA LYS A 66 7.46 12.73 0.61
C LYS A 66 7.11 11.42 1.35
N ILE A 67 6.21 11.48 2.34
CA ILE A 67 5.71 10.30 3.07
C ILE A 67 4.93 9.37 2.11
N ALA A 68 4.04 9.90 1.28
CA ALA A 68 3.28 9.12 0.30
C ALA A 68 4.21 8.44 -0.72
N TRP A 69 5.18 9.20 -1.26
CA TRP A 69 6.18 8.67 -2.19
C TRP A 69 6.97 7.52 -1.55
N LEU A 70 7.47 7.71 -0.33
CA LEU A 70 8.23 6.70 0.39
C LEU A 70 7.37 5.49 0.78
N THR A 71 6.08 5.69 1.11
CA THR A 71 5.13 4.61 1.38
C THR A 71 4.96 3.70 0.16
N HIS A 72 4.82 4.29 -1.03
CA HIS A 72 4.77 3.51 -2.27
C HIS A 72 6.09 2.79 -2.53
N TRP A 73 7.22 3.50 -2.39
CA TRP A 73 8.55 2.90 -2.56
C TRP A 73 8.74 1.67 -1.65
N THR A 74 8.43 1.80 -0.36
CA THR A 74 8.57 0.71 0.62
C THR A 74 7.70 -0.48 0.25
N ARG A 75 6.43 -0.27 -0.11
CA ARG A 75 5.54 -1.36 -0.50
C ARG A 75 6.05 -2.14 -1.72
N VAL A 76 6.62 -1.44 -2.70
CA VAL A 76 7.22 -2.09 -3.87
C VAL A 76 8.47 -2.88 -3.48
N PHE A 77 9.34 -2.29 -2.67
CA PHE A 77 10.56 -2.96 -2.25
C PHE A 77 10.25 -4.24 -1.45
N GLU A 78 9.30 -4.16 -0.51
CA GLU A 78 8.81 -5.32 0.26
C GLU A 78 8.12 -6.37 -0.62
N ALA A 79 7.31 -5.94 -1.60
CA ALA A 79 6.68 -6.88 -2.54
C ALA A 79 7.73 -7.65 -3.36
N LEU A 80 8.78 -6.97 -3.85
CA LEU A 80 9.88 -7.61 -4.56
C LEU A 80 10.66 -8.59 -3.67
N ASN A 81 10.92 -8.23 -2.41
CA ASN A 81 11.56 -9.14 -1.44
C ASN A 81 10.70 -10.38 -1.17
N ALA A 82 9.40 -10.18 -0.96
CA ALA A 82 8.45 -11.26 -0.73
C ALA A 82 8.32 -12.18 -1.95
N THR A 83 8.30 -11.61 -3.17
CA THR A 83 8.26 -12.40 -4.41
C THR A 83 9.53 -13.21 -4.61
N ARG A 84 10.70 -12.67 -4.27
CA ARG A 84 11.94 -13.45 -4.31
C ARG A 84 11.88 -14.64 -3.35
N ALA A 85 11.46 -14.42 -2.10
CA ALA A 85 11.30 -15.51 -1.14
C ALA A 85 10.25 -16.55 -1.59
N ALA A 86 9.17 -16.09 -2.23
CA ALA A 86 8.15 -16.98 -2.78
C ALA A 86 8.66 -17.77 -3.99
N LEU A 87 9.50 -17.19 -4.85
CA LEU A 87 10.18 -17.88 -5.94
C LEU A 87 11.14 -18.96 -5.40
N ASP A 88 11.98 -18.61 -4.43
CA ASP A 88 12.94 -19.54 -3.83
C ASP A 88 12.25 -20.74 -3.13
N ALA A 89 11.00 -20.55 -2.69
CA ALA A 89 10.18 -21.58 -2.05
C ALA A 89 9.11 -22.20 -2.98
N GLU A 90 9.10 -21.84 -4.27
CA GLU A 90 8.12 -22.32 -5.27
C GLU A 90 6.65 -22.12 -4.85
N VAL A 91 6.32 -20.98 -4.22
CA VAL A 91 4.98 -20.67 -3.70
C VAL A 91 4.22 -19.73 -4.64
N GLY A 92 3.68 -20.29 -5.74
CA GLY A 92 2.88 -19.54 -6.72
C GLY A 92 1.69 -18.78 -6.12
N LEU A 93 1.03 -19.34 -5.09
CA LEU A 93 -0.05 -18.68 -4.36
C LEU A 93 0.37 -17.31 -3.81
N ALA A 94 1.56 -17.22 -3.22
CA ALA A 94 2.08 -15.98 -2.66
C ALA A 94 2.35 -14.96 -3.77
N CYS A 95 2.94 -15.38 -4.89
CA CYS A 95 3.15 -14.53 -6.06
C CYS A 95 1.84 -13.99 -6.62
N GLY A 96 0.80 -14.81 -6.76
CA GLY A 96 -0.52 -14.37 -7.23
C GLY A 96 -1.19 -13.33 -6.32
N ILE A 97 -1.03 -13.46 -5.00
CA ILE A 97 -1.50 -12.47 -4.02
C ILE A 97 -0.70 -11.16 -4.16
N LEU A 98 0.63 -11.24 -4.26
CA LEU A 98 1.51 -10.08 -4.41
C LEU A 98 1.25 -9.34 -5.73
N ALA A 99 0.96 -10.06 -6.83
CA ALA A 99 0.63 -9.48 -8.12
C ALA A 99 -0.62 -8.59 -8.03
N ARG A 100 -1.67 -9.05 -7.32
CA ARG A 100 -2.88 -8.24 -7.05
C ARG A 100 -2.54 -6.95 -6.30
N ILE A 101 -1.74 -7.06 -5.23
CA ILE A 101 -1.36 -5.91 -4.40
C ILE A 101 -0.57 -4.89 -5.24
N CYS A 102 0.40 -5.36 -6.02
CA CYS A 102 1.20 -4.49 -6.89
C CYS A 102 0.35 -3.85 -8.00
N MET A 103 -0.61 -4.57 -8.56
CA MET A 103 -1.53 -4.02 -9.56
C MET A 103 -2.36 -2.86 -9.00
N GLU A 104 -2.95 -3.02 -7.81
CA GLU A 104 -3.68 -1.92 -7.15
C GLU A 104 -2.78 -0.71 -6.92
N GLN A 105 -1.55 -0.95 -6.48
CA GLN A 105 -0.59 0.11 -6.24
C GLN A 105 -0.15 0.82 -7.54
N ALA A 106 0.03 0.08 -8.64
CA ALA A 106 0.33 0.65 -9.95
C ALA A 106 -0.80 1.57 -10.42
N LEU A 107 -2.07 1.17 -10.21
CA LEU A 107 -3.22 2.02 -10.51
C LEU A 107 -3.23 3.30 -9.65
N GLN A 108 -2.84 3.24 -8.38
CA GLN A 108 -2.72 4.42 -7.52
C GLN A 108 -1.66 5.40 -8.06
N ILE A 109 -0.48 4.90 -8.45
CA ILE A 109 0.59 5.71 -9.05
C ILE A 109 0.14 6.32 -10.37
N GLN A 110 -0.60 5.57 -11.18
CA GLN A 110 -1.15 6.09 -12.42
C GLN A 110 -2.11 7.26 -12.14
N VAL A 111 -3.03 7.13 -11.18
CA VAL A 111 -3.92 8.23 -10.77
C VAL A 111 -3.14 9.45 -10.32
N ILE A 112 -2.05 9.27 -9.57
CA ILE A 112 -1.18 10.37 -9.14
C ILE A 112 -0.57 11.07 -10.36
N LEU A 113 -0.18 10.32 -11.39
CA LEU A 113 0.46 10.83 -12.60
C LEU A 113 -0.50 11.24 -13.74
N ASP A 114 -1.79 10.93 -13.62
CA ASP A 114 -2.80 11.25 -14.65
C ASP A 114 -2.72 12.70 -15.17
N PRO A 115 -2.54 13.75 -14.32
CA PRO A 115 -2.42 15.13 -14.80
C PRO A 115 -1.26 15.30 -15.78
N VAL A 116 -0.13 14.64 -15.52
CA VAL A 116 1.08 14.74 -16.33
C VAL A 116 0.92 13.93 -17.62
N VAL A 117 0.45 12.68 -17.51
CA VAL A 117 0.34 11.76 -18.64
C VAL A 117 -0.71 12.22 -19.65
N THR A 118 -1.88 12.65 -19.18
CA THR A 118 -2.98 13.09 -20.04
C THR A 118 -2.54 14.27 -20.90
N THR A 119 -1.91 15.27 -20.29
CA THR A 119 -1.45 16.45 -21.01
C THR A 119 -0.31 16.15 -21.98
N ILE A 120 0.65 15.28 -21.64
CA ILE A 120 1.69 14.86 -22.59
C ILE A 120 1.06 14.14 -23.78
N GLY A 121 0.12 13.22 -23.52
CA GLY A 121 -0.57 12.46 -24.55
C GLY A 121 -1.41 13.33 -25.49
N GLU A 122 -2.14 14.32 -24.96
CA GLU A 122 -2.93 15.25 -25.77
C GLU A 122 -2.06 16.10 -26.70
N ASN A 123 -0.91 16.60 -26.22
CA ASN A 123 0.02 17.37 -27.05
C ASN A 123 0.71 16.53 -28.14
N SER A 124 0.90 15.23 -27.90
CA SER A 124 1.45 14.32 -28.93
C SER A 124 0.45 14.00 -30.06
N LYS A 125 -0.85 14.12 -29.80
CA LYS A 125 -1.93 13.82 -30.77
C LYS A 125 -2.37 15.03 -31.59
N ALA A 126 -2.06 16.25 -31.12
CA ALA A 126 -2.35 17.46 -31.86
C ALA A 126 -1.48 17.50 -33.15
N SER A 127 -2.14 17.59 -34.30
CA SER A 127 -1.51 17.70 -35.63
C SER A 127 -0.61 18.95 -35.75
N THR A 128 -0.84 19.95 -34.90
CA THR A 128 0.06 21.06 -34.65
C THR A 128 0.74 20.82 -33.31
N ARG A 129 2.06 20.65 -33.30
CA ARG A 129 2.86 20.41 -32.08
C ARG A 129 2.85 21.68 -31.21
N VAL A 130 1.78 21.89 -30.44
CA VAL A 130 1.68 23.03 -29.52
C VAL A 130 2.70 22.80 -28.41
N GLN A 131 3.75 23.62 -28.37
CA GLN A 131 4.68 23.61 -27.25
C GLN A 131 3.99 24.21 -26.03
N LEU A 132 3.70 23.38 -25.02
CA LEU A 132 3.28 23.87 -23.72
C LEU A 132 4.34 24.81 -23.14
N SER A 133 3.89 25.93 -22.56
CA SER A 133 4.74 26.81 -21.77
C SER A 133 5.30 26.06 -20.54
N SER A 134 6.45 26.53 -20.03
CA SER A 134 7.06 26.01 -18.80
C SER A 134 6.07 26.08 -17.63
N ALA A 135 5.39 27.22 -17.46
CA ALA A 135 4.40 27.42 -16.40
C ALA A 135 3.24 26.42 -16.46
N ALA A 136 2.75 26.08 -17.66
CA ALA A 136 1.71 25.06 -17.80
C ALA A 136 2.23 23.68 -17.38
N LYS A 137 3.46 23.32 -17.77
CA LYS A 137 4.09 22.05 -17.37
C LYS A 137 4.25 21.96 -15.85
N ASP A 138 4.71 23.03 -15.20
CA ASP A 138 4.90 23.04 -13.75
C ASP A 138 3.57 22.91 -13.00
N ARG A 139 2.48 23.49 -13.51
CA ARG A 139 1.14 23.31 -12.94
C ARG A 139 0.72 21.84 -12.85
N TYR A 140 0.94 21.04 -13.91
CA TYR A 140 0.56 19.63 -13.90
C TYR A 140 1.40 18.80 -12.93
N TRP A 141 2.68 19.15 -12.77
CA TRP A 141 3.53 18.53 -11.75
C TRP A 141 3.09 18.91 -10.33
N HIS A 142 2.68 20.16 -10.10
CA HIS A 142 2.08 20.55 -8.82
C HIS A 142 0.80 19.77 -8.53
N GLU A 143 -0.07 19.55 -9.52
CA GLU A 143 -1.24 18.70 -9.33
C GLU A 143 -0.85 17.26 -8.98
N ALA A 144 0.13 16.67 -9.64
CA ALA A 144 0.61 15.31 -9.31
C ALA A 144 1.19 15.23 -7.87
N VAL A 145 1.94 16.24 -7.43
CA VAL A 145 2.42 16.35 -6.03
C VAL A 145 1.24 16.49 -5.07
N ASP A 146 0.22 17.25 -5.43
CA ASP A 146 -1.00 17.38 -4.62
C ASP A 146 -1.78 16.05 -4.54
N ARG A 147 -1.78 15.23 -5.60
CA ARG A 147 -2.34 13.86 -5.54
C ARG A 147 -1.56 12.93 -4.59
N LEU A 148 -0.25 13.14 -4.40
CA LEU A 148 0.50 12.45 -3.33
C LEU A 148 0.06 12.91 -1.93
N ASN A 149 -0.21 14.21 -1.75
CA ASN A 149 -0.79 14.70 -0.50
C ASN A 149 -2.18 14.09 -0.23
N ALA A 150 -3.00 13.96 -1.28
CA ALA A 150 -4.29 13.27 -1.21
C ALA A 150 -4.13 11.81 -0.78
N TYR A 151 -3.12 11.11 -1.32
CA TYR A 151 -2.82 9.73 -0.95
C TYR A 151 -2.45 9.60 0.53
N ALA A 152 -1.53 10.45 1.01
CA ALA A 152 -1.18 10.48 2.42
C ALA A 152 -2.40 10.74 3.31
N ALA A 153 -3.25 11.72 2.95
CA ALA A 153 -4.47 12.02 3.68
C ALA A 153 -5.44 10.82 3.70
N TRP A 154 -5.59 10.10 2.58
CA TRP A 154 -6.44 8.92 2.47
C TRP A 154 -5.93 7.76 3.34
N CYS A 155 -4.62 7.51 3.34
CA CYS A 155 -4.01 6.51 4.23
C CYS A 155 -4.21 6.90 5.69
N LEU A 156 -3.90 8.13 6.09
CA LEU A 156 -4.07 8.60 7.46
C LEU A 156 -5.53 8.53 7.91
N TYR A 157 -6.48 8.83 7.04
CA TYR A 157 -7.90 8.73 7.35
C TYR A 157 -8.32 7.28 7.61
N SER A 158 -7.83 6.35 6.80
CA SER A 158 -8.08 4.91 6.93
C SER A 158 -7.44 4.36 8.22
N ASP A 159 -6.20 4.75 8.51
CA ASP A 159 -5.50 4.35 9.73
C ASP A 159 -6.19 4.91 10.98
N ALA A 160 -6.68 6.15 10.94
CA ALA A 160 -7.45 6.73 12.03
C ALA A 160 -8.75 5.98 12.28
N ASP A 161 -9.44 5.52 11.22
CA ASP A 161 -10.63 4.69 11.34
C ASP A 161 -10.31 3.34 11.98
N TYR A 162 -9.23 2.69 11.54
CA TYR A 162 -8.72 1.45 12.13
C TYR A 162 -8.38 1.62 13.62
N TYR A 163 -7.65 2.67 14.01
CA TYR A 163 -7.33 2.91 15.41
C TYR A 163 -8.57 3.25 16.24
N ARG A 164 -9.57 3.95 15.69
CA ARG A 164 -10.86 4.18 16.38
C ARG A 164 -11.61 2.87 16.59
N PHE A 165 -11.63 2.00 15.57
CA PHE A 165 -12.18 0.65 15.68
C PHE A 165 -11.50 -0.15 16.80
N LEU A 166 -10.15 -0.11 16.87
CA LEU A 166 -9.39 -0.75 17.94
C LEU A 166 -9.56 -0.07 19.31
N CYS A 167 -9.96 1.20 19.38
CA CYS A 167 -10.25 1.90 20.63
C CYS A 167 -11.67 1.62 21.17
N ASP A 168 -12.54 0.99 20.39
CA ASP A 168 -13.91 0.69 20.82
C ASP A 168 -13.84 -0.24 22.04
N LYS A 169 -14.48 0.18 23.14
CA LYS A 169 -14.46 -0.56 24.41
C LYS A 169 -14.98 -1.98 24.26
N ASN A 170 -16.00 -2.19 23.43
CA ASN A 170 -16.57 -3.52 23.22
C ASN A 170 -15.55 -4.41 22.50
N ARG A 171 -14.85 -3.89 21.50
CA ARG A 171 -13.83 -4.63 20.75
C ARG A 171 -12.58 -4.92 21.57
N LEU A 172 -12.13 -3.95 22.36
CA LEU A 172 -11.04 -4.17 23.31
C LEU A 172 -11.41 -5.23 24.34
N ASN A 173 -12.67 -5.24 24.79
CA ASN A 173 -13.14 -6.30 25.67
C ASN A 173 -13.11 -7.65 24.97
N ASP A 174 -13.58 -7.78 23.71
CA ASP A 174 -13.52 -9.04 22.94
C ASP A 174 -12.08 -9.60 22.83
N VAL A 175 -11.08 -8.75 22.57
CA VAL A 175 -9.67 -9.17 22.43
C VAL A 175 -9.05 -9.61 23.76
N TRP A 176 -9.37 -8.88 24.83
CA TRP A 176 -8.83 -9.10 26.16
C TRP A 176 -9.81 -9.84 27.07
N GLU A 177 -10.83 -10.51 26.50
CA GLU A 177 -11.89 -11.16 27.27
C GLU A 177 -11.35 -12.35 28.02
N GLU A 178 -11.19 -12.17 29.32
CA GLU A 178 -10.62 -13.20 30.18
C GLU A 178 -11.60 -14.35 30.41
N ASP A 179 -12.91 -14.05 30.45
CA ASP A 179 -13.94 -15.05 30.68
C ASP A 179 -14.06 -16.05 29.54
N SER A 180 -13.93 -15.60 28.28
CA SER A 180 -13.88 -16.49 27.12
C SER A 180 -12.65 -17.40 27.15
N ARG A 181 -11.48 -16.85 27.53
CA ARG A 181 -10.24 -17.64 27.67
C ARG A 181 -10.34 -18.65 28.82
N ARG A 182 -10.86 -18.24 29.97
CA ARG A 182 -11.10 -19.09 31.15
C ARG A 182 -12.16 -20.16 30.87
N ALA A 183 -13.20 -19.84 30.10
CA ALA A 183 -14.23 -20.79 29.71
C ALA A 183 -13.64 -21.93 28.87
N ILE A 184 -12.80 -21.60 27.89
CA ILE A 184 -12.07 -22.60 27.08
C ILE A 184 -11.16 -23.44 27.98
N LEU A 185 -10.41 -22.84 28.90
CA LEU A 185 -9.50 -23.55 29.80
C LEU A 185 -10.21 -24.49 30.80
N ARG A 186 -11.46 -24.18 31.18
CA ARG A 186 -12.26 -24.99 32.12
C ARG A 186 -12.90 -26.22 31.46
N ASP A 187 -13.11 -26.19 30.15
CA ASP A 187 -13.62 -27.32 29.38
C ASP A 187 -12.46 -28.08 28.71
N PRO A 188 -12.11 -29.30 29.17
CA PRO A 188 -11.02 -30.08 28.57
C PRO A 188 -11.18 -30.35 27.08
N THR A 189 -12.42 -30.46 26.58
CA THR A 189 -12.71 -30.68 25.17
C THR A 189 -12.48 -29.39 24.39
N ALA A 190 -13.05 -28.27 24.84
CA ALA A 190 -12.83 -26.98 24.20
C ALA A 190 -11.34 -26.57 24.21
N LYS A 191 -10.65 -26.77 25.33
CA LYS A 191 -9.19 -26.57 25.43
C LYS A 191 -8.45 -27.41 24.40
N ARG A 192 -8.71 -28.72 24.36
CA ARG A 192 -8.04 -29.63 23.41
C ARG A 192 -8.29 -29.20 21.96
N MET A 193 -9.53 -28.83 21.63
CA MET A 193 -9.88 -28.38 20.29
C MET A 193 -9.20 -27.04 19.95
N HIS A 194 -9.16 -26.09 20.88
CA HIS A 194 -8.45 -24.84 20.71
C HIS A 194 -6.96 -25.08 20.48
N GLU A 195 -6.31 -25.87 21.35
CA GLU A 195 -4.87 -26.15 21.25
C GLU A 195 -4.50 -26.90 19.97
N LEU A 196 -5.41 -27.72 19.45
CA LEU A 196 -5.25 -28.39 18.16
C LEU A 196 -5.23 -27.42 16.97
N PHE A 197 -6.08 -26.38 16.97
CA PHE A 197 -6.22 -25.46 15.84
C PHE A 197 -5.36 -24.20 15.94
N TYR A 198 -5.19 -23.67 17.14
CA TYR A 198 -4.59 -22.35 17.39
C TYR A 198 -3.31 -22.40 18.23
N GLY A 199 -2.94 -23.58 18.73
CA GLY A 199 -1.80 -23.77 19.61
C GLY A 199 -2.10 -23.53 21.09
N PRO A 200 -1.09 -23.69 21.96
CA PRO A 200 -1.25 -23.64 23.41
C PRO A 200 -1.81 -22.29 23.87
N ILE A 201 -2.73 -22.32 24.84
CA ILE A 201 -3.26 -21.11 25.46
C ILE A 201 -2.26 -20.64 26.51
N GLU A 202 -1.70 -19.45 26.31
CA GLU A 202 -0.87 -18.81 27.32
C GLU A 202 -1.73 -18.44 28.53
N ILE A 203 -1.34 -18.96 29.70
CA ILE A 203 -1.98 -18.65 30.98
C ILE A 203 -1.27 -17.44 31.57
N LEU A 204 -1.86 -16.28 31.39
CA LEU A 204 -1.42 -15.04 32.01
C LEU A 204 -2.21 -14.81 33.30
N SER A 205 -1.58 -14.24 34.32
CA SER A 205 -2.28 -13.75 35.50
C SER A 205 -3.13 -12.51 35.16
N ASP A 206 -4.19 -12.25 35.94
CA ASP A 206 -5.06 -11.08 35.78
C ASP A 206 -4.26 -9.77 35.78
N ALA A 207 -3.16 -9.73 36.56
CA ALA A 207 -2.25 -8.59 36.63
C ALA A 207 -1.46 -8.40 35.31
N GLU A 208 -0.98 -9.48 34.69
CA GLU A 208 -0.29 -9.44 33.40
C GLU A 208 -1.25 -9.06 32.27
N VAL A 209 -2.45 -9.65 32.24
CA VAL A 209 -3.50 -9.29 31.27
C VAL A 209 -3.87 -7.82 31.38
N ALA A 210 -4.08 -7.31 32.60
CA ALA A 210 -4.38 -5.90 32.84
C ALA A 210 -3.23 -4.97 32.41
N LEU A 211 -1.98 -5.37 32.65
CA LEU A 211 -0.79 -4.62 32.26
C LEU A 211 -0.66 -4.55 30.74
N ASP A 212 -0.78 -5.69 30.05
CA ASP A 212 -0.67 -5.77 28.59
C ASP A 212 -1.82 -5.04 27.90
N ARG A 213 -3.04 -5.19 28.40
CA ARG A 213 -4.18 -4.40 27.95
C ARG A 213 -3.90 -2.91 28.06
N LYS A 214 -3.41 -2.44 29.22
CA LYS A 214 -3.09 -1.02 29.43
C LYS A 214 -1.98 -0.53 28.48
N LYS A 215 -0.96 -1.36 28.25
CA LYS A 215 0.14 -1.05 27.31
C LYS A 215 -0.37 -0.97 25.87
N HIS A 216 -1.21 -1.92 25.46
CA HIS A 216 -1.81 -1.97 24.14
C HIS A 216 -2.75 -0.79 23.90
N GLU A 217 -3.67 -0.51 24.84
CA GLU A 217 -4.55 0.66 24.79
C GLU A 217 -3.76 1.97 24.70
N LYS A 218 -2.69 2.10 25.49
CA LYS A 218 -1.80 3.26 25.43
C LYS A 218 -1.19 3.41 24.03
N GLY A 219 -0.64 2.35 23.46
CA GLY A 219 -0.03 2.37 22.12
C GLY A 219 -1.04 2.72 21.01
N ILE A 220 -2.25 2.16 21.06
CA ILE A 220 -3.34 2.48 20.12
C ILE A 220 -3.72 3.97 20.25
N ARG A 221 -3.90 4.48 21.48
CA ARG A 221 -4.26 5.89 21.70
C ARG A 221 -3.17 6.84 21.23
N GLU A 222 -1.90 6.52 21.51
CA GLU A 222 -0.76 7.31 21.02
C GLU A 222 -0.70 7.32 19.48
N GLY A 223 -0.95 6.17 18.84
CA GLY A 223 -1.09 6.07 17.38
C GLY A 223 -2.22 6.94 16.83
N LEU A 224 -3.42 6.83 17.42
CA LEU A 224 -4.59 7.63 17.05
C LEU A 224 -4.34 9.13 17.23
N THR A 225 -3.76 9.55 18.35
CA THR A 225 -3.40 10.95 18.61
C THR A 225 -2.42 11.46 17.57
N ARG A 226 -1.35 10.70 17.26
CA ARG A 226 -0.37 11.07 16.23
C ARG A 226 -1.04 11.25 14.86
N ILE A 227 -1.80 10.27 14.39
CA ILE A 227 -2.45 10.33 13.07
C ILE A 227 -3.50 11.42 13.00
N THR A 228 -4.28 11.61 14.06
CA THR A 228 -5.27 12.70 14.13
C THR A 228 -4.58 14.07 14.05
N SER A 229 -3.47 14.26 14.76
CA SER A 229 -2.70 15.50 14.68
C SER A 229 -2.17 15.77 13.26
N TRP A 230 -1.77 14.72 12.54
CA TRP A 230 -1.33 14.83 11.14
C TRP A 230 -2.49 15.19 10.20
N LEU A 231 -3.64 14.55 10.36
CA LEU A 231 -4.88 14.87 9.63
C LEU A 231 -5.38 16.29 9.90
N GLU A 232 -5.05 16.87 11.05
CA GLU A 232 -5.40 18.26 11.38
C GLU A 232 -4.49 19.30 10.72
N SER A 233 -3.44 18.89 10.02
CA SER A 233 -2.56 19.79 9.27
C SER A 233 -3.32 20.57 8.20
N SER A 234 -3.04 21.87 8.10
CA SER A 234 -3.55 22.74 7.03
C SER A 234 -3.12 22.27 5.64
N ALA A 235 -1.95 21.63 5.52
CA ALA A 235 -1.40 21.16 4.25
C ALA A 235 -2.23 20.07 3.55
N ILE A 236 -3.11 19.37 4.29
CA ILE A 236 -4.00 18.33 3.76
C ILE A 236 -5.48 18.53 4.14
N ALA A 237 -5.83 19.73 4.62
CA ALA A 237 -7.16 20.01 5.15
C ALA A 237 -8.27 19.82 4.10
N ASP A 238 -8.04 20.26 2.87
CA ASP A 238 -8.98 20.12 1.75
C ASP A 238 -9.21 18.65 1.39
N TRP A 239 -8.13 17.86 1.35
CA TRP A 239 -8.22 16.41 1.11
C TRP A 239 -8.96 15.68 2.23
N ARG A 240 -8.70 16.02 3.49
CA ARG A 240 -9.46 15.48 4.64
C ARG A 240 -10.94 15.78 4.50
N LEU A 241 -11.32 17.02 4.16
CA LEU A 241 -12.72 17.41 3.98
C LEU A 241 -13.37 16.64 2.83
N ARG A 242 -12.66 16.51 1.70
CA ARG A 242 -13.13 15.74 0.54
C ARG A 242 -13.35 14.27 0.90
N ILE A 243 -12.37 13.62 1.54
CA ILE A 243 -12.45 12.24 2.01
C ILE A 243 -13.68 12.06 2.91
N LYS A 244 -13.84 12.92 3.93
CA LYS A 244 -15.00 12.86 4.84
C LYS A 244 -16.32 12.95 4.08
N THR A 245 -16.44 13.90 3.15
CA THR A 245 -17.64 14.09 2.32
C THR A 245 -17.94 12.85 1.47
N CYS A 246 -16.92 12.28 0.84
CA CYS A 246 -17.05 11.06 0.05
C CYS A 246 -17.46 9.86 0.94
N THR A 247 -16.85 9.70 2.11
CA THR A 247 -17.17 8.63 3.07
C THR A 247 -18.62 8.73 3.56
N GLU A 248 -19.11 9.92 3.88
CA GLU A 248 -20.50 10.14 4.31
C GLU A 248 -21.50 9.76 3.22
N LYS A 249 -21.21 10.09 1.95
CA LYS A 249 -22.04 9.69 0.80
C LYS A 249 -22.00 8.19 0.49
N ALA A 250 -20.88 7.53 0.76
CA ALA A 250 -20.65 6.14 0.37
C ALA A 250 -21.24 5.10 1.34
N ARG A 251 -21.63 5.50 2.57
CA ARG A 251 -22.07 4.57 3.62
C ARG A 251 -23.09 3.54 3.09
N PRO A 252 -22.88 2.23 3.34
CA PRO A 252 -21.94 1.65 4.32
C PRO A 252 -20.52 1.32 3.79
N ARG A 253 -20.18 1.60 2.52
CA ARG A 253 -18.90 1.15 1.94
C ARG A 253 -17.73 2.10 2.22
N SER A 254 -16.52 1.57 2.29
CA SER A 254 -15.28 2.36 2.27
C SER A 254 -15.08 2.99 0.88
N ILE A 255 -14.52 4.20 0.84
CA ILE A 255 -14.17 4.87 -0.42
C ILE A 255 -12.82 4.37 -0.92
N THR A 256 -12.69 4.15 -2.22
CA THR A 256 -11.40 3.87 -2.85
C THR A 256 -10.62 5.16 -3.11
N PHE A 257 -9.29 5.07 -3.27
CA PHE A 257 -8.46 6.23 -3.61
C PHE A 257 -8.88 6.90 -4.94
N PHE A 258 -9.34 6.10 -5.91
CA PHE A 258 -9.79 6.57 -7.24
C PHE A 258 -10.99 7.53 -7.15
N GLU A 259 -11.91 7.26 -6.21
CA GLU A 259 -13.10 8.08 -5.99
C GLU A 259 -12.80 9.50 -5.55
N LEU A 260 -11.59 9.73 -5.01
CA LEU A 260 -11.14 11.07 -4.66
C LEU A 260 -10.87 11.94 -5.87
N PHE A 261 -10.84 11.40 -7.08
CA PHE A 261 -10.59 12.17 -8.31
C PHE A 261 -11.73 12.02 -9.31
N ASN A 262 -12.38 10.86 -9.32
CA ASN A 262 -13.51 10.57 -10.19
C ASN A 262 -14.57 9.75 -9.44
N GLU A 263 -15.70 10.37 -9.10
CA GLU A 263 -16.79 9.71 -8.35
C GLU A 263 -17.40 8.49 -9.08
N THR A 264 -17.15 8.35 -10.39
CA THR A 264 -17.58 7.19 -11.16
C THR A 264 -16.65 5.98 -10.99
N GLU A 265 -15.41 6.16 -10.54
CA GLU A 265 -14.37 5.12 -10.43
C GLU A 265 -14.39 4.42 -9.06
N GLN A 266 -15.57 3.97 -8.63
CA GLN A 266 -15.80 3.42 -7.28
C GLN A 266 -15.16 2.05 -7.02
N THR A 267 -14.64 1.40 -8.05
CA THR A 267 -14.05 0.07 -7.96
C THR A 267 -12.89 -0.06 -8.93
N ILE A 268 -11.98 -1.00 -8.67
CA ILE A 268 -10.89 -1.36 -9.58
C ILE A 268 -11.43 -1.69 -10.98
N ARG A 269 -12.56 -2.40 -11.07
CA ARG A 269 -13.23 -2.68 -12.35
C ARG A 269 -13.58 -1.40 -13.10
N LYS A 270 -14.24 -0.45 -12.43
CA LYS A 270 -14.67 0.82 -13.06
C LYS A 270 -13.45 1.64 -13.50
N ARG A 271 -12.38 1.70 -12.69
CA ARG A 271 -11.11 2.34 -13.06
C ARG A 271 -10.50 1.72 -14.32
N LEU A 272 -10.35 0.39 -14.35
CA LEU A 272 -9.80 -0.33 -15.49
C LEU A 272 -10.66 -0.16 -16.75
N THR A 273 -11.99 -0.22 -16.62
CA THR A 273 -12.90 0.04 -17.75
C THR A 273 -12.75 1.45 -18.29
N GLY A 274 -12.63 2.47 -17.41
CA GLY A 274 -12.38 3.86 -17.81
C GLY A 274 -11.10 4.03 -18.62
N GLN A 275 -10.08 3.20 -18.35
CA GLN A 275 -8.80 3.18 -19.05
C GLN A 275 -8.78 2.25 -20.28
N ARG A 276 -9.90 1.61 -20.63
CA ARG A 276 -9.97 0.56 -21.66
C ARG A 276 -9.10 -0.67 -21.36
N LEU A 277 -8.79 -0.90 -20.09
CA LEU A 277 -8.04 -2.04 -19.57
C LEU A 277 -8.95 -3.05 -18.86
N GLY A 278 -10.24 -3.12 -19.26
CA GLY A 278 -11.22 -4.00 -18.64
C GLY A 278 -10.82 -5.49 -18.64
N PHE A 279 -10.00 -5.92 -19.61
CA PHE A 279 -9.45 -7.27 -19.69
C PHE A 279 -8.52 -7.60 -18.51
N ALA A 280 -7.80 -6.61 -17.95
CA ALA A 280 -6.91 -6.81 -16.81
C ALA A 280 -7.67 -7.09 -15.49
N TYR A 281 -8.99 -6.86 -15.46
CA TYR A 281 -9.80 -7.14 -14.27
C TYR A 281 -9.82 -8.63 -13.91
N GLN A 282 -9.61 -9.53 -14.88
CA GLN A 282 -9.52 -10.96 -14.61
C GLN A 282 -8.34 -11.30 -13.68
N SER A 283 -7.17 -10.71 -13.91
CA SER A 283 -5.99 -10.90 -13.08
C SER A 283 -6.23 -10.40 -11.64
N TYR A 284 -6.89 -9.25 -11.49
CA TYR A 284 -7.32 -8.74 -10.20
C TYR A 284 -8.29 -9.68 -9.47
N GLN A 285 -9.31 -10.16 -10.17
CA GLN A 285 -10.32 -11.04 -9.61
C GLN A 285 -9.71 -12.36 -9.15
N ARG A 286 -8.81 -12.96 -9.94
CA ARG A 286 -8.05 -14.16 -9.57
C ARG A 286 -7.34 -13.97 -8.23
N GLY A 287 -6.54 -12.93 -8.10
CA GLY A 287 -5.84 -12.64 -6.84
C GLY A 287 -6.79 -12.35 -5.68
N SER A 288 -7.92 -11.69 -5.93
CA SER A 288 -8.93 -11.43 -4.90
C SER A 288 -9.56 -12.72 -4.37
N LEU A 289 -9.83 -13.70 -5.25
CA LEU A 289 -10.35 -15.00 -4.84
C LEU A 289 -9.34 -15.77 -3.98
N LEU A 290 -8.05 -15.68 -4.32
CA LEU A 290 -6.96 -16.28 -3.55
C LEU A 290 -6.87 -15.68 -2.13
N VAL A 291 -6.86 -14.34 -2.02
CA VAL A 291 -6.77 -13.64 -0.73
C VAL A 291 -7.94 -13.98 0.19
N HIS A 292 -9.15 -14.09 -0.36
CA HIS A 292 -10.34 -14.37 0.45
C HIS A 292 -10.63 -15.86 0.66
N GLY A 293 -9.81 -16.76 0.08
CA GLY A 293 -10.05 -18.21 0.17
C GLY A 293 -11.35 -18.66 -0.52
N THR A 294 -11.86 -17.88 -1.48
CA THR A 294 -13.14 -18.12 -2.14
C THR A 294 -13.00 -18.87 -3.47
N THR A 295 -11.95 -19.68 -3.62
CA THR A 295 -11.70 -20.46 -4.84
C THR A 295 -11.10 -21.83 -4.53
N ILE A 296 -11.68 -22.84 -5.18
CA ILE A 296 -11.15 -24.21 -5.21
C ILE A 296 -10.27 -24.40 -6.45
N GLU A 297 -10.68 -23.83 -7.60
CA GLU A 297 -10.00 -24.02 -8.89
C GLU A 297 -8.60 -23.43 -8.97
N HIS A 298 -8.31 -22.38 -8.19
CA HIS A 298 -6.96 -21.80 -8.18
C HIS A 298 -6.02 -22.50 -7.17
N VAL A 299 -6.53 -23.39 -6.32
CA VAL A 299 -5.73 -24.14 -5.33
C VAL A 299 -5.68 -25.64 -5.60
N LEU A 300 -6.62 -26.17 -6.39
CA LEU A 300 -6.63 -27.56 -6.86
C LEU A 300 -6.46 -27.63 -8.39
N GLY A 301 -5.71 -28.63 -8.87
CA GLY A 301 -5.69 -29.09 -10.24
C GLY A 301 -6.79 -30.15 -10.45
N PHE A 302 -7.42 -30.12 -11.62
CA PHE A 302 -8.52 -31.01 -11.99
C PHE A 302 -8.08 -31.84 -13.19
N SER A 303 -8.18 -33.17 -13.06
CA SER A 303 -8.21 -34.11 -14.20
C SER A 303 -9.64 -34.64 -14.37
N GLN A 304 -9.88 -35.50 -15.36
CA GLN A 304 -11.20 -36.11 -15.56
C GLN A 304 -11.72 -36.82 -14.31
N ASP A 305 -10.84 -37.50 -13.56
CA ASP A 305 -11.21 -38.35 -12.42
C ASP A 305 -10.38 -38.06 -11.16
N THR A 306 -9.64 -36.95 -11.09
CA THR A 306 -8.73 -36.67 -9.98
C THR A 306 -8.67 -35.19 -9.62
N LEU A 307 -8.63 -34.90 -8.32
CA LEU A 307 -8.31 -33.60 -7.76
C LEU A 307 -6.93 -33.66 -7.11
N LEU A 308 -6.05 -32.74 -7.48
CA LEU A 308 -4.68 -32.68 -6.97
C LEU A 308 -4.44 -31.31 -6.34
N PRO A 309 -3.89 -31.21 -5.12
CA PRO A 309 -3.43 -29.93 -4.61
C PRO A 309 -2.40 -29.30 -5.55
N ARG A 310 -2.53 -27.99 -5.83
CA ARG A 310 -1.49 -27.25 -6.53
C ARG A 310 -0.37 -26.92 -5.53
N ILE A 311 0.62 -27.80 -5.44
CA ILE A 311 1.79 -27.65 -4.59
C ILE A 311 3.03 -27.58 -5.49
N GLY A 312 3.87 -26.56 -5.29
CA GLY A 312 5.07 -26.32 -6.09
C GLY A 312 4.76 -26.08 -7.57
N ASP A 313 5.77 -26.36 -8.41
CA ASP A 313 5.74 -26.14 -9.86
C ASP A 313 4.80 -27.08 -10.63
N ALA A 314 4.15 -28.04 -9.97
CA ALA A 314 3.33 -29.06 -10.62
C ALA A 314 2.12 -28.47 -11.40
N PHE A 315 1.63 -27.29 -10.99
CA PHE A 315 0.42 -26.68 -11.57
C PHE A 315 0.37 -25.14 -11.55
N SER A 316 1.33 -24.47 -10.89
CA SER A 316 1.46 -23.02 -10.93
C SER A 316 2.80 -22.65 -11.54
N ASP A 317 2.76 -21.87 -12.60
CA ASP A 317 3.96 -21.24 -13.10
C ASP A 317 4.28 -20.05 -12.19
N THR A 318 4.93 -20.35 -11.05
CA THR A 318 5.40 -19.35 -10.07
C THR A 318 6.20 -18.25 -10.78
N THR A 319 6.83 -18.57 -11.92
CA THR A 319 7.58 -17.62 -12.73
C THR A 319 6.66 -16.63 -13.46
N ILE A 320 5.49 -17.04 -13.95
CA ILE A 320 4.51 -16.12 -14.57
C ILE A 320 3.98 -15.12 -13.54
N ASP A 321 3.52 -15.60 -12.37
CA ASP A 321 2.97 -14.70 -11.36
C ASP A 321 4.06 -13.77 -10.78
N ALA A 322 5.32 -14.22 -10.70
CA ALA A 322 6.43 -13.36 -10.33
C ALA A 322 6.79 -12.34 -11.42
N ALA A 323 6.65 -12.69 -12.70
CA ALA A 323 6.81 -11.75 -13.81
C ALA A 323 5.74 -10.64 -13.75
N ASP A 324 4.48 -11.01 -13.47
CA ASP A 324 3.41 -10.04 -13.24
C ASP A 324 3.77 -9.06 -12.10
N VAL A 325 4.31 -9.56 -10.97
CA VAL A 325 4.78 -8.68 -9.89
C VAL A 325 5.88 -7.74 -10.39
N ALA A 326 6.89 -8.26 -11.10
CA ALA A 326 7.99 -7.47 -11.62
C ALA A 326 7.51 -6.35 -12.56
N ASP A 327 6.53 -6.65 -13.43
CA ASP A 327 5.96 -5.68 -14.36
C ASP A 327 5.17 -4.57 -13.65
N TRP A 328 4.33 -4.92 -12.68
CA TRP A 328 3.62 -3.92 -11.87
C TRP A 328 4.59 -3.06 -11.06
N CYS A 329 5.62 -3.67 -10.47
CA CYS A 329 6.67 -2.95 -9.76
C CYS A 329 7.43 -2.01 -10.70
N SER A 330 7.75 -2.44 -11.93
CA SER A 330 8.39 -1.61 -12.94
C SER A 330 7.57 -0.35 -13.25
N HIS A 331 6.25 -0.48 -13.42
CA HIS A 331 5.35 0.67 -13.61
C HIS A 331 5.36 1.63 -12.42
N ILE A 332 5.32 1.10 -11.20
CA ILE A 332 5.36 1.92 -9.98
C ILE A 332 6.70 2.66 -9.88
N LEU A 333 7.82 1.95 -10.04
CA LEU A 333 9.17 2.51 -9.94
C LEU A 333 9.42 3.58 -11.00
N LEU A 334 8.94 3.37 -12.24
CA LEU A 334 8.99 4.40 -13.28
C LEU A 334 8.22 5.64 -12.84
N GLY A 335 7.00 5.48 -12.33
CA GLY A 335 6.20 6.60 -11.85
C GLY A 335 6.81 7.34 -10.67
N LEU A 336 7.37 6.61 -9.71
CA LEU A 336 8.11 7.18 -8.58
C LEU A 336 9.36 7.93 -9.05
N GLY A 337 10.09 7.39 -10.02
CA GLY A 337 11.25 8.05 -10.62
C GLY A 337 10.89 9.38 -11.30
N LEU A 338 9.77 9.43 -12.02
CA LEU A 338 9.23 10.66 -12.61
C LEU A 338 8.85 11.71 -11.55
N LEU A 339 8.28 11.27 -10.42
CA LEU A 339 7.86 12.15 -9.33
C LEU A 339 9.04 12.62 -8.46
N LYS A 340 10.12 11.84 -8.37
CA LYS A 340 11.23 12.05 -7.43
C LYS A 340 11.77 13.48 -7.46
N GLY A 341 12.17 13.97 -8.63
CA GLY A 341 12.71 15.34 -8.76
C GLY A 341 11.71 16.40 -8.30
N ARG A 342 10.41 16.19 -8.55
CA ARG A 342 9.37 17.16 -8.17
C ARG A 342 9.04 17.11 -6.69
N VAL A 343 9.02 15.92 -6.08
CA VAL A 343 8.72 15.75 -4.65
C VAL A 343 9.86 16.23 -3.76
N PHE A 344 11.10 15.97 -4.16
CA PHE A 344 12.27 16.28 -3.34
C PHE A 344 12.94 17.61 -3.68
N GLN A 345 12.75 18.20 -4.87
CA GLN A 345 13.37 19.50 -5.22
C GLN A 345 12.41 20.69 -5.11
N LEU A 346 11.11 20.54 -5.38
CA LEU A 346 10.17 21.69 -5.37
C LEU A 346 9.85 22.20 -3.95
N LEU A 347 10.11 21.41 -2.91
CA LEU A 347 9.74 21.75 -1.54
C LEU A 347 10.88 22.40 -0.73
N ASP A 348 12.10 22.43 -1.27
CA ASP A 348 13.26 23.04 -0.59
C ASP A 348 13.44 24.54 -1.01
N VAL A 349 12.52 25.11 -1.80
CA VAL A 349 12.64 26.47 -2.36
C VAL A 349 11.75 27.52 -1.68
N ASN A 350 10.99 27.19 -0.63
CA ASN A 350 10.29 28.19 0.19
C ASN A 350 10.31 27.82 1.68
N PRO A 351 11.26 28.37 2.48
CA PRO A 351 11.13 28.43 3.93
C PRO A 351 10.06 29.42 4.38
#